data_AF-A0A968FX13-F1
#
_entry.id   AF-A0A968FX13-F1
#
_cell.length_a   1.000
_cell.length_b   1.000
_cell.length_c   1.000
_cell.angle_alpha   90.00
_cell.angle_beta   90.00
_cell.angle_gamma   90.00
#
_symmetry.space_group_name_H-M   'P 1'
#
loop_
_entity.id
_entity.type
_entity.pdbx_description
1 polymer ?
#
loop_
_entity_poly.entity_id
_entity_poly.type
_entity_poly.pdbx_seq_one_letter_code
_entity_poly.pdbx_strand_id
1 'polypeptide(L)' 'HFLRRTGCAASQAWLISSNPFDVIGAVSAGLRAAWVKRSAAAVFDPWDLAPTLTVSGLDALPEALLQE' A
#
# COMPACT_ATOMS: atom_id res chain seq x y z
N HIS A 1 -7.29 -1.64 14.83
CA HIS A 1 -8.54 -0.91 15.14
C HIS A 1 -9.44 -0.82 13.90
N PHE A 2 -8.93 -0.27 12.79
CA PHE A 2 -9.65 -0.14 11.51
C PHE A 2 -10.47 -1.38 11.11
N LEU A 3 -9.85 -2.55 10.92
CA LEU A 3 -10.54 -3.79 10.52
C LEU A 3 -11.68 -4.20 11.46
N ARG A 4 -11.54 -3.96 12.78
CA ARG A 4 -12.61 -4.23 13.74
C ARG A 4 -13.79 -3.27 13.60
N ARG A 5 -13.54 -2.03 13.19
CA ARG A 5 -14.58 -1.01 13.00
C ARG A 5 -15.33 -1.17 11.69
N THR A 6 -14.63 -1.61 10.65
CA THR A 6 -15.20 -1.83 9.32
C THR A 6 -15.80 -3.23 9.16
N GLY A 7 -15.32 -4.21 9.93
CA GLY A 7 -15.70 -5.61 9.79
C GLY A 7 -15.11 -6.27 8.54
N CYS A 8 -14.21 -5.62 7.81
CA CYS A 8 -13.60 -6.20 6.61
C CYS A 8 -12.43 -7.13 6.96
N ALA A 9 -12.19 -8.12 6.09
CA ALA A 9 -10.98 -8.92 6.15
C ALA A 9 -9.75 -8.05 5.80
N ALA A 10 -8.60 -8.36 6.40
CA ALA A 10 -7.35 -7.63 6.13
C ALA A 10 -7.00 -7.63 4.64
N SER A 11 -7.16 -8.77 3.97
CA SER A 11 -6.91 -8.94 2.52
C SER A 11 -7.83 -8.11 1.62
N GLN A 12 -8.92 -7.57 2.14
CA GLN A 12 -9.85 -6.70 1.41
C GLN A 12 -9.67 -5.22 1.77
N ALA A 13 -8.76 -4.91 2.70
CA ALA A 13 -8.43 -3.56 3.11
C ALA A 13 -7.12 -3.10 2.45
N TRP A 14 -7.11 -1.83 2.06
CA TRP A 14 -5.94 -1.18 1.47
C TRP A 14 -5.41 -0.08 2.37
N LEU A 15 -4.10 0.01 2.48
CA LEU A 15 -3.40 1.23 2.86
C LEU A 15 -2.79 1.88 1.62
N ILE A 16 -2.96 3.19 1.47
CA ILE A 16 -2.31 3.97 0.42
C ILE A 16 -1.41 4.99 1.13
N SER A 17 -0.09 4.90 0.94
CA SER A 17 0.86 5.82 1.58
C SER A 17 2.08 6.09 0.71
N SER A 18 2.68 7.27 0.85
CA SER A 18 3.99 7.57 0.26
C SER A 18 5.16 7.24 1.20
N ASN A 19 4.86 6.86 2.44
CA ASN A 19 5.84 6.46 3.44
C ASN A 19 6.06 4.93 3.38
N PRO A 20 7.27 4.45 3.03
CA PRO A 20 7.56 3.02 2.94
C PRO A 20 7.29 2.25 4.23
N PHE A 21 7.55 2.84 5.39
CA PHE A 21 7.31 2.19 6.69
C PHE A 21 5.84 1.86 6.92
N ASP A 22 4.93 2.79 6.58
CA ASP A 22 3.49 2.55 6.72
C ASP A 22 3.03 1.42 5.78
N VAL A 23 3.55 1.41 4.56
CA VAL A 23 3.26 0.38 3.54
C VAL A 23 3.69 -0.99 4.03
N ILE A 24 4.93 -1.12 4.53
CA ILE A 24 5.42 -2.38 5.10
C ILE A 24 4.58 -2.79 6.31
N GLY A 25 4.24 -1.84 7.19
CA GLY A 25 3.39 -2.10 8.34
C GLY A 25 2.01 -2.66 7.93
N ALA A 26 1.40 -2.13 6.87
CA ALA A 26 0.14 -2.64 6.34
C ALA A 26 0.27 -4.05 5.77
N VAL A 27 1.29 -4.31 4.95
CA VAL A 27 1.54 -5.65 4.38
C VAL A 27 1.81 -6.67 5.48
N SER A 28 2.63 -6.33 6.47
CA SER A 28 2.91 -7.17 7.64
C SER A 28 1.65 -7.48 8.45
N ALA A 29 0.71 -6.54 8.53
CA ALA A 29 -0.59 -6.72 9.17
C ALA A 29 -1.62 -7.48 8.29
N GLY A 30 -1.23 -7.94 7.10
CA GLY A 30 -2.08 -8.69 6.15
C GLY A 30 -3.00 -7.82 5.29
N LEU A 31 -2.80 -6.50 5.27
CA LEU A 31 -3.50 -5.60 4.37
C LEU A 31 -2.82 -5.58 3.00
N ARG A 32 -3.57 -5.20 1.96
CA ARG A 32 -2.98 -4.76 0.70
C ARG A 32 -2.42 -3.35 0.88
N ALA A 33 -1.35 -3.01 0.17
CA ALA A 33 -0.76 -1.69 0.28
C ALA A 33 -0.27 -1.14 -1.06
N ALA A 34 -0.64 0.11 -1.36
CA ALA A 34 -0.13 0.86 -2.48
C ALA A 34 0.91 1.88 -1.99
N TRP A 35 2.14 1.76 -2.50
CA TRP A 35 3.18 2.76 -2.30
C TRP A 35 3.09 3.86 -3.37
N VAL A 36 2.85 5.10 -2.93
CA VAL A 36 2.82 6.27 -3.81
C VAL A 36 4.23 6.85 -3.93
N LYS A 37 5.00 6.36 -4.90
CA LYS A 37 6.37 6.78 -5.21
C LYS A 37 6.39 8.09 -6.01
N ARG A 38 6.11 9.21 -5.33
CA ARG A 38 6.01 10.56 -5.93
C ARG A 38 7.29 11.07 -6.60
N SER A 39 8.45 10.55 -6.18
CA SER A 39 9.75 10.86 -6.77
C SER A 39 10.42 9.58 -7.24
N ALA A 40 10.93 9.57 -8.47
CA ALA A 40 11.70 8.45 -9.00
C ALA A 40 12.93 8.10 -8.14
N ALA A 41 13.50 9.11 -7.45
CA ALA A 41 14.64 8.97 -6.55
C ALA A 41 14.26 8.46 -5.15
N ALA A 42 12.96 8.37 -4.82
CA ALA A 42 12.54 7.80 -3.54
C ALA A 42 12.94 6.32 -3.46
N VAL A 43 13.61 5.95 -2.39
CA VAL A 43 14.04 4.59 -2.12
C VAL A 43 13.00 3.94 -1.21
N PHE A 44 12.64 2.69 -1.51
CA PHE A 44 11.79 1.91 -0.63
C PHE A 44 12.62 1.35 0.53
N ASP A 45 12.00 1.16 1.69
CA ASP A 45 12.71 0.59 2.83
C ASP A 45 13.22 -0.82 2.49
N PRO A 46 14.47 -1.18 2.86
CA PRO A 46 15.16 -2.38 2.38
C PRO A 46 14.74 -3.65 3.16
N TRP A 47 13.48 -3.74 3.57
CA TRP A 47 12.96 -4.92 4.27
C TRP A 47 12.39 -5.90 3.24
N ASP A 48 12.35 -7.19 3.56
CA ASP A 48 11.91 -8.27 2.65
C ASP A 48 10.40 -8.24 2.29
N LEU A 49 9.69 -7.16 2.63
CA LEU A 49 8.27 -6.97 2.33
C LEU A 49 8.10 -5.92 1.25
N ALA A 50 7.43 -6.29 0.15
CA ALA A 50 7.12 -5.40 -0.95
C ALA A 50 5.68 -4.85 -0.85
N PRO A 51 5.41 -3.64 -1.40
CA PRO A 51 4.04 -3.19 -1.59
C PRO A 51 3.28 -4.15 -2.52
N THR A 52 1.96 -4.18 -2.38
CA THR A 52 1.06 -4.83 -3.35
C THR A 52 1.11 -4.08 -4.70
N LEU A 53 1.07 -2.75 -4.65
CA LEU A 53 1.15 -1.88 -5.82
C LEU A 53 2.14 -0.74 -5.61
N THR A 54 2.82 -0.32 -6.66
CA THR A 54 3.57 0.95 -6.67
C THR A 54 3.03 1.86 -7.75
N VAL A 55 2.66 3.08 -7.38
CA VAL A 55 2.15 4.10 -8.31
C VAL A 55 2.95 5.39 -8.15
N SER A 56 3.12 6.17 -9.22
CA SER A 56 3.82 7.46 -9.17
C SER A 56 2.96 8.57 -8.56
N GLY A 57 1.63 8.42 -8.55
CA GLY A 57 0.67 9.39 -8.07
C GLY A 57 -0.69 8.76 -7.77
N LEU A 58 -1.56 9.50 -7.07
CA LEU A 58 -2.91 9.02 -6.72
C LEU A 58 -3.84 8.93 -7.93
N ASP A 59 -3.56 9.70 -8.97
CA ASP A 59 -4.25 9.70 -10.26
C ASP A 59 -4.08 8.37 -11.01
N ALA A 60 -2.94 7.69 -10.84
CA ALA A 60 -2.69 6.37 -11.43
C ALA A 60 -3.31 5.20 -10.63
N LEU A 61 -3.79 5.47 -9.41
CA LEU A 61 -4.30 4.42 -8.51
C LEU A 61 -5.56 3.72 -9.03
N PRO A 62 -6.59 4.40 -9.59
CA PRO A 62 -7.80 3.72 -10.04
C PRO A 62 -7.52 2.66 -11.12
N GLU A 63 -6.69 3.00 -12.11
CA GLU A 63 -6.28 2.07 -13.15
C GLU A 63 -5.48 0.90 -12.58
N ALA A 64 -4.51 1.18 -11.69
CA ALA A 64 -3.69 0.14 -11.06
C ALA A 64 -4.53 -0.83 -10.20
N LEU A 65 -5.59 -0.35 -9.54
CA LEU A 65 -6.49 -1.19 -8.73
C LEU A 65 -7.37 -2.12 -9.57
N LEU A 66 -7.66 -1.79 -10.84
CA LEU A 66 -8.45 -2.64 -11.73
C LEU A 66 -7.66 -3.83 -12.28
N GLN A 67 -6.34 -3.78 -12.19
CA GLN A 67 -5.41 -4.80 -12.71
C GLN A 67 -5.00 -5.84 -11.64
N GLU A 68 -5.55 -5.72 -10.42
CA GLU A 68 -5.21 -6.44 -9.18
C GLU A 68 -6.38 -7.25 -8.61
#